data_AF-A0A6V8QYZ0-F1
#
_entry.id   AF-A0A6V8QYZ0-F1
#
_cell.length_a   1.000
_cell.length_b   1.000
_cell.length_c   1.000
_cell.angle_alpha   90.00
_cell.angle_beta   90.00
_cell.angle_gamma   90.00
#
_symmetry.space_group_name_H-M   'P 1'
#
loop_
_entity.id
_entity.type
_entity.pdbx_description
1 polymer ?
#
loop_
_entity_poly.entity_id
_entity_poly.type
_entity_poly.pdbx_seq_one_letter_code
_entity_poly.pdbx_strand_id
1 'polypeptide(L)'
;MKPHTLLAALPLLPAVVAAPGSTIKVAAPGTVPSGASQIVDHAFASFSFPAHWLPDFAGNNTHPNLFSRDILDLLYRKTGKHPYIRVGGTSADRTYYNASQELSIQVDTGANGIPSAVYIGPVYFEALNNFPGSLWSFQANLANNASWGLNNTMEVCKLVMNTLKGNLIDFEIGNEVDLYPCSVRPCGYTVYDYIQEWARYADAISENVLKGNPYGLDEQKFFQALVFANAQLNTFTTQNAFNGGIDLTNHVKSVSLHQGSYAAGNQAWVRLQETFMNHTAVVANLSIYSPANTYIKTNYPDVTFLLGETNSDYTNLLMSQVEGVFGSSLWLIDYLMYGMSLVQYFSV
;
A
#
# COMPACT_ATOMS: atom_id res chain seq x y z
N MET A 1 -22.05 -1.10 -75.48
CA MET A 1 -21.15 -1.13 -74.31
C MET A 1 -20.75 0.30 -74.00
N LYS A 2 -21.06 0.80 -72.79
CA LYS A 2 -20.72 2.17 -72.34
C LYS A 2 -19.29 2.18 -71.80
N PRO A 3 -18.48 3.24 -72.03
CA PRO A 3 -17.18 3.37 -71.40
C PRO A 3 -17.34 3.83 -69.95
N HIS A 4 -16.65 3.17 -69.02
CA HIS A 4 -16.58 3.59 -67.63
C HIS A 4 -15.37 4.52 -67.43
N THR A 5 -15.64 5.74 -67.00
CA THR A 5 -14.64 6.74 -66.61
C THR A 5 -14.11 6.39 -65.22
N LEU A 6 -12.81 6.14 -65.08
CA LEU A 6 -12.14 5.97 -63.79
C LEU A 6 -11.96 7.35 -63.13
N LEU A 7 -12.62 7.60 -61.99
CA LEU A 7 -12.28 8.75 -61.13
C LEU A 7 -11.04 8.40 -60.32
N ALA A 8 -9.97 9.19 -60.46
CA ALA A 8 -8.82 9.15 -59.58
C ALA A 8 -9.18 9.76 -58.22
N ALA A 9 -9.10 8.95 -57.16
CA ALA A 9 -9.21 9.43 -55.79
C ALA A 9 -7.89 10.11 -55.39
N LEU A 10 -7.92 11.43 -55.16
CA LEU A 10 -6.83 12.17 -54.55
C LEU A 10 -6.70 11.78 -53.07
N PRO A 11 -5.51 11.44 -52.54
CA PRO A 11 -5.33 11.22 -51.12
C PRO A 11 -5.34 12.59 -50.41
N LEU A 12 -6.35 12.83 -49.59
CA LEU A 12 -6.35 13.90 -48.59
C LEU A 12 -5.33 13.52 -47.50
N LEU A 13 -4.10 14.02 -47.61
CA LEU A 13 -3.15 14.02 -46.49
C LEU A 13 -3.71 14.95 -45.41
N PRO A 14 -3.95 14.47 -44.17
CA PRO A 14 -4.32 15.35 -43.08
C PRO A 14 -3.13 16.27 -42.78
N ALA A 15 -3.32 17.57 -42.99
CA ALA A 15 -2.39 18.57 -42.52
C ALA A 15 -2.35 18.50 -40.99
N VAL A 16 -1.26 17.99 -40.43
CA VAL A 16 -0.96 18.12 -39.00
C VAL A 16 -0.68 19.60 -38.77
N VAL A 17 -1.72 20.35 -38.40
CA VAL A 17 -1.57 21.71 -37.90
C VAL A 17 -0.88 21.58 -36.54
N ALA A 18 0.43 21.83 -36.50
CA ALA A 18 1.15 21.94 -35.25
C ALA A 18 0.52 23.09 -34.45
N ALA A 19 -0.20 22.76 -33.38
CA ALA A 19 -0.66 23.74 -32.42
C ALA A 19 0.58 24.49 -31.88
N PRO A 20 0.56 25.84 -31.81
CA PRO A 20 1.68 26.58 -31.24
C PRO A 20 1.90 26.09 -29.80
N GLY A 21 3.08 25.54 -29.53
CA GLY A 21 3.44 25.05 -28.21
C GLY A 21 3.44 26.19 -27.21
N SER A 22 2.43 26.25 -26.35
CA SER A 22 2.41 27.16 -25.20
C SER A 22 3.56 26.79 -24.27
N THR A 23 4.64 27.58 -24.29
CA THR A 23 5.74 27.37 -23.36
C THR A 23 5.34 27.90 -21.99
N ILE A 24 5.10 26.99 -21.05
CA ILE A 24 4.89 27.35 -19.64
C ILE A 24 6.28 27.49 -19.02
N LYS A 25 6.62 28.70 -18.57
CA LYS A 25 7.84 28.93 -17.78
C LYS A 25 7.52 28.69 -16.32
N VAL A 26 8.08 27.62 -15.76
CA VAL A 26 8.02 27.33 -14.32
C VAL A 26 9.39 27.65 -13.73
N ALA A 27 9.41 28.35 -12.60
CA ALA A 27 10.63 28.59 -11.82
C ALA A 27 10.36 28.23 -10.36
N ALA A 28 11.27 27.48 -9.75
CA ALA A 28 11.23 27.26 -8.32
C ALA A 28 11.65 28.55 -7.59
N PRO A 29 10.96 28.96 -6.52
CA PRO A 29 11.40 30.09 -5.71
C PRO A 29 12.77 29.78 -5.08
N GLY A 30 13.65 30.79 -5.03
CA GLY A 30 15.01 30.62 -4.47
C GLY A 30 15.04 30.37 -2.95
N THR A 31 13.92 30.55 -2.27
CA THR A 31 13.70 30.24 -0.85
C THR A 31 12.36 29.53 -0.70
N VAL A 32 12.27 28.63 0.28
CA VAL A 32 11.03 27.92 0.61
C VAL A 32 9.94 28.93 1.01
N PRO A 33 8.81 29.00 0.29
CA PRO A 33 7.73 29.93 0.60
C PRO A 33 7.05 29.60 1.94
N SER A 34 6.42 30.62 2.55
CA SER A 34 5.46 30.38 3.63
C SER A 34 4.31 29.52 3.12
N GLY A 35 3.99 28.44 3.84
CA GLY A 35 2.99 27.48 3.39
C GLY A 35 3.52 26.47 2.36
N ALA A 36 4.82 26.18 2.35
CA ALA A 36 5.34 24.97 1.71
C ALA A 36 4.95 23.71 2.50
N SER A 37 5.01 22.55 1.85
CA SER A 37 4.85 21.24 2.51
C SER A 37 5.97 20.98 3.51
N GLN A 38 5.85 19.93 4.34
CA GLN A 38 7.00 19.42 5.06
C GLN A 38 8.02 18.79 4.09
N ILE A 39 9.19 18.44 4.64
CA ILE A 39 10.22 17.71 3.91
C ILE A 39 9.64 16.38 3.47
N VAL A 40 9.71 16.11 2.18
CA VAL A 40 9.22 14.87 1.59
C VAL A 40 10.35 13.84 1.66
N ASP A 41 10.02 12.65 2.19
CA ASP A 41 10.95 11.53 2.17
C ASP A 41 11.30 11.15 0.72
N HIS A 42 12.57 10.93 0.42
CA HIS A 42 13.01 10.49 -0.91
C HIS A 42 12.46 9.10 -1.29
N ALA A 43 11.98 8.33 -0.31
CA ALA A 43 11.25 7.07 -0.49
C ALA A 43 9.71 7.23 -0.41
N PHE A 44 9.17 8.45 -0.57
CA PHE A 44 7.72 8.72 -0.48
C PHE A 44 6.88 7.80 -1.38
N ALA A 45 7.35 7.54 -2.60
CA ALA A 45 6.81 6.49 -3.45
C ALA A 45 7.48 5.16 -3.11
N SER A 46 6.69 4.22 -2.59
CA SER A 46 7.13 2.91 -2.12
C SER A 46 6.20 1.80 -2.63
N PHE A 47 6.56 0.54 -2.39
CA PHE A 47 5.83 -0.60 -2.93
C PHE A 47 5.05 -1.35 -1.85
N SER A 48 3.81 -1.71 -2.17
CA SER A 48 2.99 -2.66 -1.41
C SER A 48 2.89 -3.96 -2.21
N PHE A 49 3.35 -5.06 -1.64
CA PHE A 49 3.27 -6.39 -2.23
C PHE A 49 2.25 -7.25 -1.48
N PRO A 50 1.29 -7.87 -2.19
CA PRO A 50 0.44 -8.86 -1.57
C PRO A 50 1.28 -10.08 -1.18
N ALA A 51 1.08 -10.59 0.03
CA ALA A 51 1.86 -11.70 0.58
C ALA A 51 2.01 -12.89 -0.39
N HIS A 52 0.95 -13.24 -1.13
CA HIS A 52 0.98 -14.39 -2.02
C HIS A 52 1.86 -14.24 -3.28
N TRP A 53 2.26 -13.02 -3.65
CA TRP A 53 3.17 -12.77 -4.78
C TRP A 53 4.58 -12.39 -4.35
N LEU A 54 4.86 -12.29 -3.04
CA LEU A 54 6.19 -11.93 -2.55
C LEU A 54 7.31 -12.83 -3.13
N PRO A 55 7.16 -14.17 -3.19
CA PRO A 55 8.18 -15.03 -3.78
C PRO A 55 8.42 -14.77 -5.27
N ASP A 56 7.41 -14.37 -6.03
CA ASP A 56 7.55 -14.04 -7.45
C ASP A 56 8.25 -12.69 -7.65
N PHE A 57 7.91 -11.68 -6.83
CA PHE A 57 8.55 -10.37 -6.91
C PHE A 57 10.01 -10.40 -6.46
N ALA A 58 10.33 -11.16 -5.41
CA ALA A 58 11.64 -11.13 -4.78
C ALA A 58 12.53 -12.33 -5.14
N GLY A 59 11.95 -13.47 -5.48
CA GLY A 59 12.65 -14.76 -5.57
C GLY A 59 13.03 -15.30 -4.18
N ASN A 60 14.06 -16.15 -4.14
CA ASN A 60 14.62 -16.71 -2.91
C ASN A 60 16.15 -16.50 -2.86
N ASN A 61 16.86 -17.04 -1.86
CA ASN A 61 18.30 -16.78 -1.70
C ASN A 61 19.14 -17.37 -2.87
N THR A 62 18.68 -18.46 -3.47
CA THR A 62 19.39 -19.16 -4.57
C THR A 62 19.03 -18.59 -5.95
N HIS A 63 17.80 -18.13 -6.12
CA HIS A 63 17.26 -17.58 -7.36
C HIS A 63 16.55 -16.25 -7.05
N PRO A 64 17.31 -15.18 -6.74
CA PRO A 64 16.73 -13.87 -6.52
C PRO A 64 16.13 -13.33 -7.81
N ASN A 65 15.01 -12.61 -7.72
CA ASN A 65 14.45 -11.92 -8.88
C ASN A 65 15.23 -10.63 -9.14
N LEU A 66 16.23 -10.75 -10.01
CA LEU A 66 17.15 -9.64 -10.35
C LEU A 66 16.43 -8.47 -11.04
N PHE A 67 15.36 -8.72 -11.78
CA PHE A 67 14.61 -7.67 -12.47
C PHE A 67 13.97 -6.69 -11.47
N SER A 68 13.25 -7.21 -10.48
CA SER A 68 12.62 -6.36 -9.44
C SER A 68 13.68 -5.62 -8.63
N ARG A 69 14.80 -6.28 -8.31
CA ARG A 69 15.91 -5.67 -7.58
C ARG A 69 16.55 -4.52 -8.36
N ASP A 70 16.79 -4.71 -9.65
CA ASP A 70 17.37 -3.68 -10.53
C ASP A 70 16.45 -2.45 -10.65
N ILE A 71 15.12 -2.63 -10.56
CA ILE A 71 14.16 -1.52 -10.50
C ILE A 71 14.31 -0.73 -9.20
N LEU A 72 14.35 -1.40 -8.05
CA LEU A 72 14.54 -0.74 -6.74
C LEU A 72 15.89 0.01 -6.69
N ASP A 73 16.96 -0.58 -7.22
CA ASP A 73 18.27 0.05 -7.31
C ASP A 73 18.32 1.22 -8.31
N LEU A 74 17.53 1.16 -9.39
CA LEU A 74 17.35 2.30 -10.29
C LEU A 74 16.67 3.46 -9.56
N LEU A 75 15.62 3.19 -8.80
CA LEU A 75 14.93 4.21 -8.01
C LEU A 75 15.86 4.82 -6.97
N TYR A 76 16.60 4.00 -6.23
CA TYR A 76 17.64 4.48 -5.30
C TYR A 76 18.65 5.40 -5.99
N ARG A 77 19.17 5.04 -7.17
CA ARG A 77 20.10 5.92 -7.91
C ARG A 77 19.49 7.24 -8.36
N LYS A 78 18.16 7.33 -8.47
CA LYS A 78 17.45 8.55 -8.89
C LYS A 78 17.03 9.42 -7.73
N THR A 79 16.60 8.81 -6.61
CA THR A 79 16.05 9.53 -5.45
C THR A 79 17.06 9.63 -4.30
N GLY A 80 18.08 8.78 -4.26
CA GLY A 80 19.06 8.70 -3.17
C GLY A 80 18.61 7.86 -1.97
N LYS A 81 17.43 7.21 -2.04
CA LYS A 81 16.93 6.32 -0.98
C LYS A 81 16.16 5.14 -1.59
N HIS A 82 16.39 3.94 -1.05
CA HIS A 82 15.65 2.76 -1.49
C HIS A 82 14.18 2.90 -1.10
N PRO A 83 13.24 2.52 -1.99
CA PRO A 83 11.82 2.45 -1.64
C PRO A 83 11.60 1.51 -0.45
N TYR A 84 10.63 1.87 0.40
CA TYR A 84 10.12 0.96 1.40
C TYR A 84 9.28 -0.14 0.76
N ILE A 85 9.17 -1.26 1.46
CA ILE A 85 8.41 -2.42 1.00
C ILE A 85 7.43 -2.82 2.10
N ARG A 86 6.14 -2.69 1.80
CA ARG A 86 5.06 -3.24 2.60
C ARG A 86 4.74 -4.63 2.07
N VAL A 87 4.63 -5.62 2.95
CA VAL A 87 4.07 -6.94 2.63
C VAL A 87 2.77 -7.12 3.39
N GLY A 88 1.66 -7.24 2.66
CA GLY A 88 0.34 -7.28 3.29
C GLY A 88 -0.80 -7.65 2.35
N GLY A 89 -1.86 -6.85 2.41
CA GLY A 89 -3.09 -7.03 1.66
C GLY A 89 -3.98 -8.14 2.24
N THR A 90 -5.13 -8.36 1.62
CA THR A 90 -6.07 -9.42 2.03
C THR A 90 -5.43 -10.81 2.05
N SER A 91 -4.38 -11.06 1.25
CA SER A 91 -3.67 -12.35 1.27
C SER A 91 -2.84 -12.58 2.54
N ALA A 92 -2.33 -11.53 3.20
CA ALA A 92 -1.61 -11.68 4.46
C ALA A 92 -2.57 -12.09 5.60
N ASP A 93 -3.81 -11.61 5.56
CA ASP A 93 -4.90 -12.06 6.46
C ASP A 93 -5.35 -13.51 6.22
N ARG A 94 -4.90 -14.10 5.11
CA ARG A 94 -5.15 -15.51 4.75
C ARG A 94 -3.89 -16.35 4.80
N THR A 95 -2.84 -15.85 5.45
CA THR A 95 -1.56 -16.52 5.56
C THR A 95 -1.52 -17.48 6.74
N TYR A 96 -1.05 -18.71 6.49
CA TYR A 96 -0.91 -19.79 7.45
C TYR A 96 0.49 -20.38 7.36
N TYR A 97 1.28 -20.25 8.43
CA TYR A 97 2.62 -20.80 8.45
C TYR A 97 2.64 -22.30 8.78
N ASN A 98 3.39 -23.06 8.01
CA ASN A 98 3.66 -24.47 8.25
C ASN A 98 5.17 -24.74 8.19
N ALA A 99 5.79 -25.00 9.35
CA ALA A 99 7.22 -25.24 9.46
C ALA A 99 7.71 -26.49 8.71
N SER A 100 6.83 -27.45 8.43
CA SER A 100 7.18 -28.68 7.69
C SER A 100 6.96 -28.54 6.17
N GLN A 101 6.46 -27.40 5.70
CA GLN A 101 6.24 -27.17 4.27
C GLN A 101 7.57 -26.88 3.57
N GLU A 102 7.93 -27.71 2.59
CA GLU A 102 9.14 -27.52 1.79
C GLU A 102 9.00 -26.39 0.76
N LEU A 103 7.79 -26.22 0.20
CA LEU A 103 7.49 -25.15 -0.74
C LEU A 103 7.49 -23.79 -0.04
N SER A 104 8.02 -22.77 -0.73
CA SER A 104 7.92 -21.38 -0.29
C SER A 104 6.47 -20.99 -0.04
N ILE A 105 5.60 -21.27 -1.01
CA ILE A 105 4.20 -20.90 -0.96
C ILE A 105 3.32 -21.95 -1.64
N GLN A 106 2.14 -22.16 -1.08
CA GLN A 106 1.04 -22.89 -1.70
C GLN A 106 -0.24 -22.10 -1.47
N VAL A 107 -1.08 -21.98 -2.49
CA VAL A 107 -2.30 -21.16 -2.45
C VAL A 107 -3.54 -21.95 -2.79
N ASP A 108 -4.64 -21.68 -2.10
CA ASP A 108 -5.97 -22.14 -2.48
C ASP A 108 -6.63 -21.08 -3.37
N THR A 109 -7.24 -21.50 -4.47
CA THR A 109 -7.91 -20.59 -5.41
C THR A 109 -8.93 -19.71 -4.68
N GLY A 110 -8.96 -18.43 -5.03
CA GLY A 110 -9.93 -17.47 -4.53
C GLY A 110 -10.50 -16.58 -5.63
N ALA A 111 -11.18 -15.51 -5.23
CA ALA A 111 -11.82 -14.56 -6.13
C ALA A 111 -10.91 -13.36 -6.41
N ASN A 112 -11.09 -12.72 -7.58
CA ASN A 112 -10.40 -11.48 -7.98
C ASN A 112 -8.87 -11.55 -7.86
N GLY A 113 -8.28 -12.72 -8.16
CA GLY A 113 -6.83 -12.93 -8.09
C GLY A 113 -6.26 -13.05 -6.69
N ILE A 114 -7.09 -12.99 -5.63
CA ILE A 114 -6.65 -13.13 -4.24
C ILE A 114 -6.97 -14.55 -3.74
N PRO A 115 -5.97 -15.35 -3.35
CA PRO A 115 -6.17 -16.68 -2.79
C PRO A 115 -7.10 -16.71 -1.57
N SER A 116 -7.85 -17.79 -1.38
CA SER A 116 -8.67 -18.01 -0.18
C SER A 116 -7.85 -18.47 1.02
N ALA A 117 -6.70 -19.10 0.77
CA ALA A 117 -5.68 -19.44 1.76
C ALA A 117 -4.28 -19.34 1.14
N VAL A 118 -3.30 -18.96 1.95
CA VAL A 118 -1.89 -18.82 1.58
C VAL A 118 -1.05 -19.57 2.60
N TYR A 119 -0.60 -20.77 2.26
CA TYR A 119 0.27 -21.56 3.13
C TYR A 119 1.73 -21.22 2.84
N ILE A 120 2.46 -20.77 3.85
CA ILE A 120 3.88 -20.40 3.72
C ILE A 120 4.78 -21.36 4.50
N GLY A 121 5.88 -21.74 3.87
CA GLY A 121 6.94 -22.54 4.47
C GLY A 121 8.15 -21.68 4.87
N PRO A 122 9.19 -22.27 5.49
CA PRO A 122 10.40 -21.53 5.88
C PRO A 122 11.08 -20.79 4.71
N VAL A 123 11.01 -21.33 3.49
CA VAL A 123 11.62 -20.73 2.29
C VAL A 123 10.98 -19.38 1.91
N TYR A 124 9.72 -19.13 2.31
CA TYR A 124 9.03 -17.86 2.05
C TYR A 124 9.82 -16.64 2.57
N PHE A 125 10.43 -16.78 3.74
CA PHE A 125 11.14 -15.68 4.39
C PHE A 125 12.45 -15.33 3.68
N GLU A 126 12.99 -16.18 2.82
CA GLU A 126 14.19 -15.86 2.03
C GLU A 126 13.95 -14.66 1.09
N ALA A 127 12.72 -14.47 0.62
CA ALA A 127 12.32 -13.34 -0.20
C ALA A 127 12.64 -11.98 0.46
N LEU A 128 12.58 -11.91 1.79
CA LEU A 128 12.84 -10.70 2.57
C LEU A 128 14.31 -10.25 2.50
N ASN A 129 15.23 -11.12 2.07
CA ASN A 129 16.65 -10.78 1.92
C ASN A 129 16.99 -10.17 0.54
N ASN A 130 16.06 -10.20 -0.41
CA ASN A 130 16.37 -9.95 -1.82
C ASN A 130 16.30 -8.49 -2.25
N PHE A 131 15.91 -7.58 -1.35
CA PHE A 131 15.90 -6.13 -1.59
C PHE A 131 16.79 -5.41 -0.54
N PRO A 132 18.12 -5.56 -0.64
CA PRO A 132 19.05 -4.98 0.32
C PRO A 132 18.95 -3.44 0.29
N GLY A 133 18.92 -2.82 1.47
CA GLY A 133 18.82 -1.36 1.64
C GLY A 133 17.39 -0.84 1.78
N SER A 134 16.38 -1.60 1.35
CA SER A 134 14.98 -1.29 1.65
C SER A 134 14.64 -1.55 3.11
N LEU A 135 13.78 -0.68 3.67
CA LEU A 135 13.11 -0.92 4.94
C LEU A 135 11.73 -1.53 4.69
N TRP A 136 11.24 -2.28 5.67
CA TRP A 136 10.11 -3.18 5.49
C TRP A 136 9.03 -2.97 6.54
N SER A 137 7.78 -2.88 6.08
CA SER A 137 6.58 -3.05 6.88
C SER A 137 5.98 -4.42 6.57
N PHE A 138 5.55 -5.16 7.60
CA PHE A 138 4.99 -6.50 7.42
C PHE A 138 3.67 -6.67 8.17
N GLN A 139 2.68 -7.26 7.52
CA GLN A 139 1.37 -7.48 8.12
C GLN A 139 1.32 -8.78 8.95
N ALA A 140 0.95 -8.62 10.21
CA ALA A 140 0.52 -9.67 11.12
C ALA A 140 -0.95 -10.05 10.82
N ASN A 141 -1.21 -11.33 10.60
CA ASN A 141 -2.55 -11.84 10.32
C ASN A 141 -3.46 -11.70 11.55
N LEU A 142 -4.42 -10.77 11.47
CA LEU A 142 -5.46 -10.57 12.49
C LEU A 142 -6.75 -11.33 12.14
N ALA A 143 -7.02 -11.54 10.85
CA ALA A 143 -8.27 -12.12 10.38
C ALA A 143 -8.48 -13.57 10.85
N ASN A 144 -7.40 -14.32 11.08
CA ASN A 144 -7.49 -15.71 11.55
C ASN A 144 -8.07 -15.80 12.97
N ASN A 145 -9.38 -16.04 13.04
CA ASN A 145 -10.13 -16.14 14.30
C ASN A 145 -10.11 -17.55 14.94
N ALA A 146 -9.25 -18.45 14.44
CA ALA A 146 -9.07 -19.74 15.09
C ALA A 146 -8.33 -19.57 16.42
N SER A 147 -8.57 -20.47 17.38
CA SER A 147 -7.91 -20.42 18.71
C SER A 147 -6.38 -20.46 18.64
N TRP A 148 -5.82 -21.01 17.57
CA TRP A 148 -4.39 -21.09 17.29
C TRP A 148 -3.87 -19.93 16.41
N GLY A 149 -4.74 -19.08 15.89
CA GLY A 149 -4.39 -18.03 14.92
C GLY A 149 -3.33 -17.07 15.45
N LEU A 150 -3.51 -16.57 16.67
CA LEU A 150 -2.54 -15.69 17.34
C LEU A 150 -1.15 -16.35 17.44
N ASN A 151 -1.07 -17.63 17.83
CA ASN A 151 0.21 -18.33 17.95
C ASN A 151 0.92 -18.45 16.59
N ASN A 152 0.17 -18.77 15.52
CA ASN A 152 0.73 -18.83 14.18
C ASN A 152 1.23 -17.46 13.72
N THR A 153 0.48 -16.39 13.99
CA THR A 153 0.92 -15.01 13.72
C THR A 153 2.19 -14.67 14.49
N MET A 154 2.33 -15.09 15.76
CA MET A 154 3.56 -14.88 16.52
C MET A 154 4.77 -15.62 15.91
N GLU A 155 4.58 -16.84 15.41
CA GLU A 155 5.63 -17.58 14.71
C GLU A 155 6.10 -16.84 13.45
N VAL A 156 5.15 -16.34 12.65
CA VAL A 156 5.45 -15.53 11.46
C VAL A 156 6.21 -14.26 11.85
N CYS A 157 5.70 -13.47 12.81
CA CYS A 157 6.36 -12.24 13.25
C CYS A 157 7.80 -12.50 13.76
N LYS A 158 8.05 -13.60 14.48
CA LYS A 158 9.41 -13.99 14.91
C LYS A 158 10.32 -14.28 13.73
N LEU A 159 9.84 -15.00 12.72
CA LEU A 159 10.61 -15.32 11.52
C LEU A 159 10.92 -14.06 10.70
N VAL A 160 9.93 -13.17 10.55
CA VAL A 160 10.10 -11.86 9.91
C VAL A 160 11.15 -11.03 10.63
N MET A 161 11.02 -10.87 11.95
CA MET A 161 11.95 -10.10 12.78
C MET A 161 13.37 -10.66 12.73
N ASN A 162 13.53 -11.99 12.78
CA ASN A 162 14.83 -12.63 12.68
C ASN A 162 15.49 -12.47 11.30
N THR A 163 14.68 -12.35 10.25
CA THR A 163 15.16 -12.20 8.88
C THR A 163 15.52 -10.75 8.57
N LEU A 164 14.58 -9.83 8.81
CA LEU A 164 14.72 -8.41 8.49
C LEU A 164 15.55 -7.62 9.51
N LYS A 165 15.55 -8.04 10.77
CA LYS A 165 16.37 -7.44 11.83
C LYS A 165 16.08 -5.93 11.93
N GLY A 166 17.12 -5.10 11.95
CA GLY A 166 16.99 -3.64 11.96
C GLY A 166 16.36 -3.02 10.71
N ASN A 167 16.09 -3.79 9.65
CA ASN A 167 15.39 -3.28 8.46
C ASN A 167 13.86 -3.35 8.59
N LEU A 168 13.32 -4.01 9.62
CA LEU A 168 11.89 -3.98 9.93
C LEU A 168 11.55 -2.65 10.60
N ILE A 169 10.60 -1.89 10.05
CA ILE A 169 10.20 -0.58 10.59
C ILE A 169 8.91 -0.61 11.39
N ASP A 170 8.01 -1.54 11.09
CA ASP A 170 6.77 -1.74 11.82
C ASP A 170 6.13 -3.09 11.49
N PHE A 171 5.20 -3.51 12.35
CA PHE A 171 4.20 -4.50 12.01
C PHE A 171 2.84 -3.81 11.81
N GLU A 172 2.18 -4.12 10.70
CA GLU A 172 0.77 -3.83 10.49
C GLU A 172 -0.08 -4.94 11.12
N ILE A 173 -1.13 -4.64 11.88
CA ILE A 173 -1.98 -5.68 12.49
C ILE A 173 -3.35 -5.67 11.80
N GLY A 174 -3.55 -6.67 10.94
CA GLY A 174 -4.72 -6.79 10.07
C GLY A 174 -4.64 -5.90 8.82
N ASN A 175 -5.56 -6.11 7.88
CA ASN A 175 -5.69 -5.33 6.67
C ASN A 175 -7.16 -5.08 6.33
N GLU A 176 -7.49 -3.83 6.04
CA GLU A 176 -8.83 -3.40 5.65
C GLU A 176 -9.87 -3.91 6.64
N VAL A 177 -9.61 -3.73 7.92
CA VAL A 177 -10.40 -4.32 9.00
C VAL A 177 -11.83 -3.77 9.06
N ASP A 178 -12.09 -2.63 8.41
CA ASP A 178 -13.42 -2.10 8.15
C ASP A 178 -14.26 -3.01 7.22
N LEU A 179 -13.62 -3.93 6.49
CA LEU A 179 -14.26 -4.96 5.66
C LEU A 179 -14.45 -6.31 6.38
N TYR A 180 -14.02 -6.44 7.65
CA TYR A 180 -14.20 -7.68 8.42
C TYR A 180 -15.66 -8.00 8.80
N PRO A 181 -16.52 -7.02 9.16
CA PRO A 181 -17.90 -7.30 9.52
C PRO A 181 -18.65 -8.03 8.40
N CYS A 182 -19.44 -9.05 8.77
CA CYS A 182 -20.15 -9.95 7.85
C CYS A 182 -19.25 -10.81 6.94
N SER A 183 -17.94 -10.82 7.18
CA SER A 183 -16.96 -11.59 6.42
C SER A 183 -16.20 -12.52 7.37
N VAL A 184 -15.02 -12.11 7.83
CA VAL A 184 -14.18 -12.85 8.79
C VAL A 184 -14.53 -12.56 10.26
N ARG A 185 -15.51 -11.68 10.48
CA ARG A 185 -16.10 -11.37 11.78
C ARG A 185 -17.64 -11.30 11.68
N PRO A 186 -18.37 -11.44 12.79
CA PRO A 186 -19.83 -11.23 12.81
C PRO A 186 -20.21 -9.84 12.29
N CYS A 187 -21.41 -9.71 11.73
CA CYS A 187 -21.92 -8.42 11.20
C CYS A 187 -21.96 -7.28 12.23
N GLY A 188 -22.06 -7.60 13.52
CA GLY A 188 -22.05 -6.61 14.60
C GLY A 188 -20.65 -6.13 15.01
N TYR A 189 -19.58 -6.58 14.35
CA TYR A 189 -18.21 -6.20 14.67
C TYR A 189 -17.97 -4.71 14.38
N THR A 190 -17.44 -4.01 15.38
CA THR A 190 -17.23 -2.55 15.35
C THR A 190 -15.75 -2.20 15.51
N VAL A 191 -15.44 -0.91 15.34
CA VAL A 191 -14.10 -0.39 15.65
C VAL A 191 -13.66 -0.69 17.07
N TYR A 192 -14.59 -0.77 18.04
CA TYR A 192 -14.25 -1.05 19.44
C TYR A 192 -13.85 -2.50 19.65
N ASP A 193 -14.49 -3.44 18.95
CA ASP A 193 -14.09 -4.85 18.94
C ASP A 193 -12.70 -5.00 18.32
N TYR A 194 -12.46 -4.31 17.20
CA TYR A 194 -11.14 -4.23 16.58
C TYR A 194 -10.08 -3.67 17.51
N ILE A 195 -10.33 -2.59 18.25
CA ILE A 195 -9.37 -2.02 19.20
C ILE A 195 -8.93 -3.07 20.23
N GLN A 196 -9.87 -3.86 20.78
CA GLN A 196 -9.54 -4.90 21.76
C GLN A 196 -8.71 -6.03 21.14
N GLU A 197 -9.05 -6.48 19.93
CA GLU A 197 -8.28 -7.49 19.21
C GLU A 197 -6.89 -6.98 18.82
N TRP A 198 -6.81 -5.76 18.29
CA TRP A 198 -5.58 -5.11 17.89
C TRP A 198 -4.62 -4.94 19.08
N ALA A 199 -5.11 -4.44 20.22
CA ALA A 199 -4.32 -4.28 21.43
C ALA A 199 -3.76 -5.62 21.91
N ARG A 200 -4.58 -6.68 21.91
CA ARG A 200 -4.13 -8.04 22.26
C ARG A 200 -3.00 -8.53 21.36
N TYR A 201 -3.06 -8.26 20.06
CA TYR A 201 -1.99 -8.64 19.12
C TYR A 201 -0.75 -7.77 19.30
N ALA A 202 -0.91 -6.46 19.49
CA ALA A 202 0.20 -5.53 19.74
C ALA A 202 0.96 -5.89 21.03
N ASP A 203 0.23 -6.15 22.13
CA ASP A 203 0.80 -6.63 23.40
C ASP A 203 1.58 -7.94 23.19
N ALA A 204 0.98 -8.90 22.48
CA ALA A 204 1.60 -10.20 22.23
C ALA A 204 2.87 -10.10 21.38
N ILE A 205 2.87 -9.29 20.31
CA ILE A 205 4.05 -9.07 19.47
C ILE A 205 5.13 -8.32 20.26
N SER A 206 4.75 -7.29 21.01
CA SER A 206 5.69 -6.55 21.86
C SER A 206 6.42 -7.49 22.82
N GLU A 207 5.67 -8.29 23.59
CA GLU A 207 6.25 -9.19 24.60
C GLU A 207 7.02 -10.37 24.00
N ASN A 208 6.53 -10.97 22.90
CA ASN A 208 7.09 -12.24 22.39
C ASN A 208 8.07 -12.07 21.22
N VAL A 209 8.11 -10.90 20.58
CA VAL A 209 8.88 -10.66 19.34
C VAL A 209 9.84 -9.48 19.49
N LEU A 210 9.36 -8.34 20.01
CA LEU A 210 10.15 -7.11 20.06
C LEU A 210 10.97 -6.96 21.34
N LYS A 211 10.48 -7.47 22.47
CA LYS A 211 11.12 -7.33 23.78
C LYS A 211 12.53 -7.90 23.80
N GLY A 212 13.50 -7.07 24.20
CA GLY A 212 14.92 -7.42 24.23
C GLY A 212 15.54 -7.63 22.85
N ASN A 213 14.93 -7.11 21.78
CA ASN A 213 15.50 -7.28 20.45
C ASN A 213 16.91 -6.66 20.36
N PRO A 214 17.90 -7.35 19.76
CA PRO A 214 19.29 -6.88 19.73
C PRO A 214 19.53 -5.81 18.67
N TYR A 215 18.51 -5.38 17.93
CA TYR A 215 18.63 -4.48 16.78
C TYR A 215 18.29 -3.02 17.13
N GLY A 216 17.89 -2.75 18.38
CA GLY A 216 17.58 -1.42 18.86
C GLY A 216 16.25 -0.87 18.33
N LEU A 217 15.34 -1.74 17.89
CA LEU A 217 13.99 -1.34 17.51
C LEU A 217 13.17 -1.02 18.76
N ASP A 218 12.24 -0.07 18.65
CA ASP A 218 11.30 0.24 19.72
C ASP A 218 10.46 -1.00 20.07
N GLU A 219 10.40 -1.34 21.36
CA GLU A 219 9.73 -2.55 21.84
C GLU A 219 8.24 -2.33 22.11
N GLN A 220 7.80 -1.07 22.15
CA GLN A 220 6.45 -0.68 22.52
C GLN A 220 5.77 0.06 21.36
N LYS A 221 6.33 1.21 20.94
CA LYS A 221 5.76 2.09 19.90
C LYS A 221 6.28 1.71 18.52
N PHE A 222 5.78 0.59 18.01
CA PHE A 222 6.30 -0.05 16.79
C PHE A 222 5.26 -0.33 15.71
N PHE A 223 3.96 -0.19 15.99
CA PHE A 223 2.93 -0.75 15.14
C PHE A 223 2.31 0.28 14.21
N GLN A 224 1.94 -0.18 13.02
CA GLN A 224 1.05 0.54 12.13
C GLN A 224 -0.39 0.09 12.36
N ALA A 225 -1.26 1.06 12.70
CA ALA A 225 -2.64 0.80 13.07
C ALA A 225 -3.65 1.22 11.97
N LEU A 226 -4.91 0.83 12.21
CA LEU A 226 -6.08 1.08 11.37
C LEU A 226 -6.09 0.25 10.10
N VAL A 227 -5.21 0.56 9.14
CA VAL A 227 -5.10 -0.12 7.84
C VAL A 227 -6.49 -0.21 7.17
N PHE A 228 -7.33 0.83 7.24
CA PHE A 228 -8.72 0.79 6.77
C PHE A 228 -8.81 1.00 5.25
N ALA A 229 -9.67 0.24 4.56
CA ALA A 229 -10.01 0.39 3.13
C ALA A 229 -10.68 1.73 2.80
N ASN A 230 -11.28 2.37 3.81
CA ASN A 230 -12.05 3.59 3.64
C ASN A 230 -13.29 3.39 2.74
N ALA A 231 -13.84 2.17 2.71
CA ALA A 231 -14.95 1.79 1.81
C ALA A 231 -16.33 2.09 2.40
N GLN A 232 -16.55 1.73 3.68
CA GLN A 232 -17.72 2.10 4.48
C GLN A 232 -17.30 2.35 5.92
N LEU A 233 -16.81 3.56 6.19
CA LEU A 233 -16.20 3.91 7.47
C LEU A 233 -17.10 3.74 8.71
N ASN A 234 -18.41 3.48 8.59
CA ASN A 234 -19.35 3.14 9.68
C ASN A 234 -18.88 3.64 11.07
N THR A 235 -18.41 2.72 11.93
CA THR A 235 -17.72 3.06 13.18
C THR A 235 -16.20 3.15 13.01
N PHE A 236 -15.63 2.53 11.99
CA PHE A 236 -14.20 2.48 11.62
C PHE A 236 -13.66 3.82 11.07
N THR A 237 -13.72 4.88 11.88
CA THR A 237 -13.02 6.14 11.58
C THR A 237 -11.76 6.25 12.43
N THR A 238 -10.74 6.95 11.93
CA THR A 238 -9.53 7.29 12.71
C THR A 238 -9.90 7.92 14.05
N GLN A 239 -10.81 8.90 14.05
CA GLN A 239 -11.24 9.57 15.28
C GLN A 239 -11.89 8.60 16.28
N ASN A 240 -12.76 7.69 15.83
CA ASN A 240 -13.38 6.72 16.72
C ASN A 240 -12.36 5.71 17.27
N ALA A 241 -11.37 5.30 16.47
CA ALA A 241 -10.33 4.39 16.92
C ALA A 241 -9.48 5.00 18.05
N PHE A 242 -9.06 6.27 17.90
CA PHE A 242 -8.31 6.96 18.94
C PHE A 242 -9.16 7.33 20.15
N ASN A 243 -10.40 7.80 19.96
CA ASN A 243 -11.32 8.04 21.07
C ASN A 243 -11.68 6.75 21.83
N GLY A 244 -11.70 5.61 21.13
CA GLY A 244 -11.89 4.28 21.69
C GLY A 244 -10.63 3.71 22.36
N GLY A 245 -9.50 4.42 22.28
CA GLY A 245 -8.30 4.11 23.04
C GLY A 245 -7.32 3.18 22.35
N ILE A 246 -7.27 3.14 21.01
CA ILE A 246 -6.29 2.31 20.27
C ILE A 246 -4.83 2.55 20.67
N ASP A 247 -4.51 3.77 21.12
CA ASP A 247 -3.16 4.16 21.54
C ASP A 247 -3.01 4.36 23.06
N LEU A 248 -3.93 3.85 23.88
CA LEU A 248 -3.81 3.95 25.36
C LEU A 248 -2.57 3.24 25.91
N THR A 249 -2.09 2.23 25.18
CA THR A 249 -0.86 1.47 25.50
C THR A 249 0.37 1.98 24.76
N ASN A 250 0.29 3.11 24.05
CA ASN A 250 1.41 3.73 23.32
C ASN A 250 2.09 2.76 22.32
N HIS A 251 1.28 1.95 21.64
CA HIS A 251 1.76 1.02 20.62
C HIS A 251 1.83 1.63 19.23
N VAL A 252 1.04 2.68 18.96
CA VAL A 252 0.85 3.21 17.61
C VAL A 252 2.04 4.09 17.22
N LYS A 253 2.85 3.61 16.28
CA LYS A 253 3.92 4.39 15.65
C LYS A 253 3.39 5.16 14.44
N SER A 254 2.56 4.50 13.64
CA SER A 254 1.97 5.06 12.43
C SER A 254 0.53 4.59 12.26
N VAL A 255 -0.21 5.29 11.42
CA VAL A 255 -1.52 4.87 10.94
C VAL A 255 -1.52 4.83 9.43
N SER A 256 -2.19 3.82 8.89
CA SER A 256 -2.38 3.67 7.45
C SER A 256 -3.86 3.70 7.10
N LEU A 257 -4.19 4.41 6.04
CA LEU A 257 -5.44 4.25 5.32
C LEU A 257 -5.14 3.77 3.90
N HIS A 258 -6.05 2.98 3.36
CA HIS A 258 -5.95 2.44 2.03
C HIS A 258 -6.91 3.15 1.11
N GLN A 259 -6.55 3.16 -0.17
CA GLN A 259 -7.37 3.74 -1.19
C GLN A 259 -8.38 2.74 -1.74
N GLY A 260 -9.53 2.61 -1.05
CA GLY A 260 -10.68 1.89 -1.58
C GLY A 260 -11.48 2.66 -2.65
N SER A 261 -11.08 3.89 -3.01
CA SER A 261 -11.92 4.87 -3.73
C SER A 261 -11.35 5.42 -5.05
N TYR A 262 -10.50 4.70 -5.78
CA TYR A 262 -10.69 4.79 -7.23
C TYR A 262 -12.00 4.05 -7.53
N ALA A 263 -13.08 4.81 -7.73
CA ALA A 263 -14.36 4.30 -8.20
C ALA A 263 -14.27 3.59 -9.57
N ALA A 264 -13.06 3.44 -10.11
CA ALA A 264 -12.73 2.74 -11.32
C ALA A 264 -12.42 1.27 -11.03
N GLY A 265 -13.43 0.42 -11.21
CA GLY A 265 -13.27 -0.95 -11.65
C GLY A 265 -13.54 -1.04 -13.16
N ASN A 266 -14.18 -2.11 -13.62
CA ASN A 266 -14.52 -2.29 -15.04
C ASN A 266 -15.81 -1.58 -15.50
N GLN A 267 -16.24 -0.51 -14.81
CA GLN A 267 -17.44 0.22 -15.23
C GLN A 267 -17.21 0.96 -16.55
N ALA A 268 -18.28 1.09 -17.35
CA ALA A 268 -18.21 1.66 -18.69
C ALA A 268 -17.74 3.13 -18.74
N TRP A 269 -17.82 3.87 -17.65
CA TRP A 269 -17.42 5.29 -17.57
C TRP A 269 -15.94 5.50 -17.21
N VAL A 270 -15.21 4.43 -16.86
CA VAL A 270 -13.80 4.54 -16.46
C VAL A 270 -12.91 4.78 -17.68
N ARG A 271 -12.34 5.97 -17.80
CA ARG A 271 -11.48 6.38 -18.93
C ARG A 271 -10.34 7.27 -18.43
N LEU A 272 -9.16 7.12 -19.03
CA LEU A 272 -7.97 7.89 -18.68
C LEU A 272 -8.26 9.38 -18.53
N GLN A 273 -8.87 10.03 -19.53
CA GLN A 273 -9.05 11.48 -19.57
C GLN A 273 -10.01 12.01 -18.49
N GLU A 274 -11.00 11.23 -18.08
CA GLU A 274 -12.03 11.67 -17.14
C GLU A 274 -11.67 11.35 -15.70
N THR A 275 -10.96 10.24 -15.46
CA THR A 275 -10.70 9.71 -14.11
C THR A 275 -9.24 9.81 -13.68
N PHE A 276 -8.29 9.36 -14.50
CA PHE A 276 -6.88 9.23 -14.09
C PHE A 276 -6.05 10.47 -14.47
N MET A 277 -6.13 10.92 -15.71
CA MET A 277 -5.46 12.11 -16.22
C MET A 277 -6.29 13.39 -15.97
N ASN A 278 -6.98 13.45 -14.84
CA ASN A 278 -7.79 14.58 -14.43
C ASN A 278 -7.38 15.03 -13.02
N HIS A 279 -6.70 16.16 -12.94
CA HIS A 279 -6.19 16.69 -11.68
C HIS A 279 -7.29 16.92 -10.65
N THR A 280 -8.47 17.40 -11.06
CA THR A 280 -9.62 17.58 -10.16
C THR A 280 -10.06 16.25 -9.55
N ALA A 281 -10.02 15.16 -10.32
CA ALA A 281 -10.34 13.83 -9.83
C ALA A 281 -9.25 13.31 -8.87
N VAL A 282 -7.97 13.50 -9.19
CA VAL A 282 -6.84 13.17 -8.29
C VAL A 282 -6.96 13.91 -6.96
N VAL A 283 -7.22 15.23 -7.00
CA VAL A 283 -7.42 16.07 -5.82
C VAL A 283 -8.58 15.56 -4.98
N ALA A 284 -9.73 15.30 -5.59
CA ALA A 284 -10.90 14.80 -4.89
C ALA A 284 -10.63 13.45 -4.21
N ASN A 285 -9.89 12.57 -4.89
CA ASN A 285 -9.58 11.22 -4.38
C ASN A 285 -8.62 11.25 -3.20
N LEU A 286 -7.58 12.09 -3.25
CA LEU A 286 -6.61 12.21 -2.16
C LEU A 286 -7.12 13.07 -1.00
N SER A 287 -8.00 14.04 -1.25
CA SER A 287 -8.51 14.94 -0.21
C SER A 287 -9.43 14.26 0.81
N ILE A 288 -9.96 13.07 0.51
CA ILE A 288 -10.81 12.32 1.45
C ILE A 288 -10.05 11.90 2.71
N TYR A 289 -8.72 11.82 2.65
CA TYR A 289 -7.86 11.47 3.79
C TYR A 289 -7.49 12.66 4.65
N SER A 290 -7.68 13.89 4.17
CA SER A 290 -7.30 15.12 4.87
C SER A 290 -7.91 15.25 6.28
N PRO A 291 -9.19 14.88 6.54
CA PRO A 291 -9.75 14.92 7.89
C PRO A 291 -9.04 13.98 8.87
N ALA A 292 -8.79 12.73 8.47
CA ALA A 292 -8.10 11.75 9.31
C ALA A 292 -6.66 12.18 9.60
N ASN A 293 -5.96 12.65 8.56
CA ASN A 293 -4.62 13.16 8.66
C ASN A 293 -4.51 14.40 9.58
N THR A 294 -5.41 15.38 9.40
CA THR A 294 -5.48 16.57 10.26
C THR A 294 -5.73 16.19 11.72
N TYR A 295 -6.61 15.22 11.96
CA TYR A 295 -6.88 14.71 13.30
C TYR A 295 -5.62 14.10 13.94
N ILE A 296 -4.90 13.22 13.25
CA ILE A 296 -3.66 12.61 13.75
C ILE A 296 -2.63 13.69 14.05
N LYS A 297 -2.33 14.57 13.09
CA LYS A 297 -1.34 15.62 13.29
C LYS A 297 -1.66 16.56 14.45
N THR A 298 -2.93 16.87 14.66
CA THR A 298 -3.35 17.81 15.72
C THR A 298 -3.29 17.17 17.10
N ASN A 299 -3.66 15.90 17.22
CA ASN A 299 -3.86 15.24 18.52
C ASN A 299 -2.73 14.26 18.90
N TYR A 300 -2.00 13.74 17.90
CA TYR A 300 -0.96 12.72 18.00
C TYR A 300 0.21 13.09 17.05
N PRO A 301 0.92 14.22 17.28
CA PRO A 301 1.94 14.74 16.36
C PRO A 301 3.13 13.78 16.13
N ASP A 302 3.36 12.86 17.06
CA ASP A 302 4.40 11.83 16.99
C ASP A 302 3.94 10.53 16.32
N VAL A 303 2.75 10.51 15.70
CA VAL A 303 2.22 9.37 14.94
C VAL A 303 2.21 9.74 13.46
N THR A 304 2.92 8.96 12.65
CA THR A 304 2.96 9.17 11.20
C THR A 304 1.67 8.69 10.55
N PHE A 305 1.04 9.52 9.71
CA PHE A 305 -0.01 9.06 8.81
C PHE A 305 0.60 8.73 7.44
N LEU A 306 0.19 7.63 6.84
CA LEU A 306 0.53 7.28 5.46
C LEU A 306 -0.62 6.59 4.73
N LEU A 307 -0.47 6.44 3.41
CA LEU A 307 -1.32 5.58 2.59
C LEU A 307 -0.57 4.27 2.32
N GLY A 308 -0.91 3.20 3.03
CA GLY A 308 -0.19 1.91 2.95
C GLY A 308 -0.54 1.09 1.72
N GLU A 309 -1.69 1.38 1.10
CA GLU A 309 -2.12 0.78 -0.16
C GLU A 309 -2.83 1.81 -1.01
N THR A 310 -2.31 2.03 -2.21
CA THR A 310 -2.88 2.91 -3.21
C THR A 310 -2.57 2.34 -4.59
N ASN A 311 -3.57 2.37 -5.47
CA ASN A 311 -3.39 2.04 -6.87
C ASN A 311 -4.52 2.66 -7.71
N SER A 312 -4.47 2.43 -9.02
CA SER A 312 -5.48 2.88 -9.97
C SER A 312 -6.82 2.16 -9.84
N ASP A 313 -6.90 1.02 -9.16
CA ASP A 313 -8.12 0.22 -9.07
C ASP A 313 -8.20 -0.67 -7.83
N TYR A 314 -9.39 -1.28 -7.65
CA TYR A 314 -9.70 -2.26 -6.59
C TYR A 314 -10.08 -3.65 -7.14
N THR A 315 -10.24 -3.80 -8.47
CA THR A 315 -10.71 -5.05 -9.09
C THR A 315 -9.59 -6.03 -9.41
N ASN A 316 -8.32 -5.58 -9.34
CA ASN A 316 -7.07 -6.32 -9.50
C ASN A 316 -6.83 -6.96 -10.88
N LEU A 317 -7.85 -7.02 -11.75
CA LEU A 317 -7.80 -7.72 -13.03
C LEU A 317 -8.63 -6.99 -14.10
N LEU A 318 -8.16 -7.14 -15.34
CA LEU A 318 -8.88 -6.80 -16.58
C LEU A 318 -9.13 -5.30 -16.82
N MET A 319 -8.22 -4.43 -16.36
CA MET A 319 -8.31 -2.98 -16.58
C MET A 319 -7.29 -2.45 -17.61
N SER A 320 -7.01 -3.22 -18.66
CA SER A 320 -6.03 -2.89 -19.71
C SER A 320 -6.31 -1.57 -20.46
N GLN A 321 -7.51 -1.02 -20.34
CA GLN A 321 -7.87 0.31 -20.85
C GLN A 321 -7.18 1.46 -20.09
N VAL A 322 -6.69 1.22 -18.87
CA VAL A 322 -6.02 2.21 -18.01
C VAL A 322 -4.72 1.70 -17.38
N GLU A 323 -4.55 0.39 -17.21
CA GLU A 323 -3.33 -0.22 -16.68
C GLU A 323 -2.26 -0.39 -17.76
N GLY A 324 -0.98 -0.23 -17.40
CA GLY A 324 0.14 -0.51 -18.30
C GLY A 324 0.27 0.42 -19.52
N VAL A 325 -0.37 1.58 -19.50
CA VAL A 325 -0.36 2.57 -20.59
C VAL A 325 0.31 3.88 -20.15
N PHE A 326 0.80 4.68 -21.10
CA PHE A 326 1.45 5.95 -20.79
C PHE A 326 0.59 6.91 -19.94
N GLY A 327 -0.74 6.87 -20.11
CA GLY A 327 -1.67 7.67 -19.33
C GLY A 327 -1.66 7.38 -17.82
N SER A 328 -1.42 6.13 -17.41
CA SER A 328 -1.30 5.81 -15.97
C SER A 328 0.01 6.32 -15.38
N SER A 329 1.08 6.42 -16.17
CA SER A 329 2.31 7.08 -15.72
C SER A 329 2.08 8.57 -15.45
N LEU A 330 1.30 9.26 -16.29
CA LEU A 330 0.95 10.68 -16.06
C LEU A 330 0.08 10.85 -14.83
N TRP A 331 -0.90 9.97 -14.64
CA TRP A 331 -1.71 9.93 -13.42
C TRP A 331 -0.85 9.73 -12.17
N LEU A 332 0.06 8.75 -12.17
CA LEU A 332 0.91 8.45 -11.02
C LEU A 332 1.79 9.66 -10.65
N ILE A 333 2.31 10.39 -11.64
CA ILE A 333 3.08 11.62 -11.39
C ILE A 333 2.20 12.67 -10.70
N ASP A 334 1.01 12.95 -11.21
CA ASP A 334 0.09 13.93 -10.60
C ASP A 334 -0.34 13.49 -9.20
N TYR A 335 -0.68 12.21 -9.04
CA TYR A 335 -1.08 11.60 -7.78
C TYR A 335 0.02 11.72 -6.71
N LEU A 336 1.26 11.34 -7.05
CA LEU A 336 2.39 11.46 -6.13
C LEU A 336 2.70 12.92 -5.80
N MET A 337 2.73 13.82 -6.79
CA MET A 337 3.04 15.24 -6.57
C MET A 337 1.98 15.92 -5.72
N TYR A 338 0.69 15.61 -5.93
CA TYR A 338 -0.39 16.11 -5.08
C TYR A 338 -0.32 15.50 -3.69
N GLY A 339 -0.10 14.19 -3.56
CA GLY A 339 0.11 13.52 -2.27
C GLY A 339 1.27 14.12 -1.47
N MET A 340 2.39 14.43 -2.12
CA MET A 340 3.52 15.15 -1.52
C MET A 340 3.14 16.56 -1.07
N SER A 341 2.25 17.25 -1.76
CA SER A 341 1.76 18.56 -1.32
C SER A 341 0.93 18.45 -0.03
N LEU A 342 0.24 17.33 0.16
CA LEU A 342 -0.48 17.00 1.40
C LEU A 342 0.49 16.64 2.54
N VAL A 343 1.80 16.45 2.30
CA VAL A 343 2.85 16.33 3.34
C VAL A 343 3.01 17.61 4.14
N GLN A 344 2.35 18.72 3.76
CA GLN A 344 2.06 19.81 4.70
C GLN A 344 1.33 19.33 5.98
N TYR A 345 0.79 18.11 5.96
CA TYR A 345 0.08 17.42 7.03
C TYR A 345 0.72 16.07 7.47
N PHE A 346 1.84 15.60 6.89
CA PHE A 346 2.49 14.32 7.26
C PHE A 346 3.87 14.55 7.90
N SER A 347 4.15 13.97 9.08
CA SER A 347 5.48 13.95 9.72
C SER A 347 6.19 12.61 9.48
N VAL A 348 7.49 12.67 9.13
CA VAL A 348 8.41 11.52 9.04
C VAL A 348 8.84 11.06 10.42
#